data_AF-A0A132A1G3-F1
#
_entry.id   AF-A0A132A1G3-F1
#
_cell.length_a   1.000
_cell.length_b   1.000
_cell.length_c   1.000
_cell.angle_alpha   90.00
_cell.angle_beta   90.00
_cell.angle_gamma   90.00
#
_symmetry.space_group_name_H-M   'P 1'
#
loop_
_entity.id
_entity.type
_entity.pdbx_description
1 polymer ?
#
loop_
_entity_poly.entity_id
_entity_poly.type
_entity_poly.pdbx_seq_one_letter_code
_entity_poly.pdbx_strand_id
1 'polypeptide(L)'
;MNEFVEVSKGGKFPSGLTEIPFEVLLKPKNNRSLFETYHGYLLRCEIKRPMLVKDIQKVIEFFVEYVKPIDISLPISDSMNLGICKTSGFKSIHFVLTPESIKNVRDKNKVPKFKIKGSIDATICHIWEPFTGELIIEQCEQVIKSIELQFVRIETCGCAENYACEGLRKFAQ
;
A
#
# COMPACT_ATOMS: atom_id res chain seq x y z
N MET A 1 -3.18 8.28 15.89
CA MET A 1 -3.99 9.50 15.81
C MET A 1 -5.31 9.16 16.47
N ASN A 2 -5.66 9.78 17.60
CA ASN A 2 -6.93 9.52 18.29
C ASN A 2 -7.52 10.89 18.59
N GLU A 3 -8.48 11.32 17.78
CA GLU A 3 -9.22 12.56 17.99
C GLU A 3 -10.64 12.19 18.42
N PHE A 4 -11.15 12.91 19.41
CA PHE A 4 -12.51 12.73 19.92
C PHE A 4 -13.26 14.05 19.77
N VAL A 5 -14.46 13.98 19.18
CA VAL A 5 -15.34 15.14 19.03
C VAL A 5 -16.72 14.77 19.57
N GLU A 6 -17.21 15.57 20.53
CA GLU A 6 -18.59 15.45 21.01
C GLU A 6 -19.52 16.15 20.02
N VAL A 7 -20.33 15.36 19.31
CA VAL A 7 -21.22 15.87 18.25
C VAL A 7 -22.63 16.23 18.74
N SER A 8 -22.98 15.86 19.98
CA SER A 8 -24.27 16.19 20.59
C SER A 8 -24.20 16.05 22.10
N LYS A 9 -24.91 16.93 22.82
CA LYS A 9 -25.05 16.85 24.28
C LYS A 9 -26.01 15.73 24.68
N GLY A 10 -25.90 15.27 25.93
CA GLY A 10 -26.85 14.32 26.50
C GLY A 10 -28.29 14.85 26.48
N GLY A 11 -29.24 14.02 26.03
CA GLY A 11 -30.63 14.39 25.90
C GLY A 11 -31.48 13.32 25.22
N LYS A 12 -32.72 13.68 24.89
CA LYS A 12 -33.63 12.84 24.09
C LYS A 12 -33.62 13.34 22.65
N PHE A 13 -33.54 12.41 21.71
CA PHE A 13 -33.75 12.69 20.29
C PHE A 13 -35.24 12.60 19.96
N PRO A 14 -35.75 13.44 19.04
CA PRO A 14 -37.13 13.34 18.58
C PRO A 14 -37.36 12.00 17.87
N SER A 15 -38.61 11.54 17.87
CA SER A 15 -38.99 10.37 17.09
C SER A 15 -38.79 10.64 15.59
N GLY A 16 -38.22 9.67 14.87
CA GLY A 16 -37.93 9.77 13.45
C GLY A 16 -36.44 9.80 13.15
N LEU A 17 -36.07 10.43 12.03
CA LEU A 17 -34.69 10.58 11.58
C LEU A 17 -34.08 11.84 12.21
N THR A 18 -32.89 11.68 12.81
CA THR A 18 -32.06 12.82 13.24
C THR A 18 -30.71 12.71 12.54
N GLU A 19 -30.33 13.76 11.82
CA GLU A 19 -29.03 13.88 11.14
C GLU A 19 -28.14 14.86 11.91
N ILE A 20 -26.94 14.43 12.27
CA ILE A 20 -25.98 15.25 13.02
C ILE A 20 -24.74 15.42 12.15
N PRO A 21 -24.53 16.60 11.53
CA PRO A 21 -23.31 16.86 10.78
C PRO A 21 -22.13 16.95 11.75
N PHE A 22 -20.97 16.44 11.31
CA PHE A 22 -19.72 16.53 12.06
C PHE A 22 -18.57 16.79 11.11
N GLU A 23 -17.53 17.43 11.64
CA GLU A 23 -16.26 17.65 10.95
C GLU A 23 -15.12 17.33 11.90
N VAL A 24 -14.12 16.61 11.42
CA VAL A 24 -12.92 16.26 12.20
C VAL A 24 -11.70 16.51 11.33
N LEU A 25 -10.82 17.40 11.77
CA LEU A 25 -9.54 17.61 11.11
C LEU A 25 -8.57 16.49 11.51
N LEU A 26 -8.09 15.73 10.53
CA LEU A 26 -7.04 14.74 10.73
C LEU A 26 -5.71 15.44 11.00
N LYS A 27 -5.37 15.63 12.29
CA LYS A 27 -4.09 16.20 12.71
C LYS A 27 -3.05 15.11 12.98
N PRO A 28 -1.88 15.15 12.33
CA PRO A 28 -0.82 14.23 12.68
C PRO A 28 -0.34 14.47 14.12
N LYS A 29 -0.01 13.40 14.83
CA LYS A 29 0.59 13.49 16.17
C LYS A 29 2.05 13.92 16.07
N ASN A 30 2.49 14.82 16.96
CA ASN A 30 3.89 15.17 17.21
C ASN A 30 4.68 15.60 15.95
N ASN A 31 4.13 16.52 15.14
CA ASN A 31 4.81 17.04 13.94
C ASN A 31 5.20 15.99 12.89
N ARG A 32 4.57 14.80 12.92
CA ARG A 32 4.78 13.77 11.89
C ARG A 32 3.94 14.08 10.66
N SER A 33 4.26 13.48 9.53
CA SER A 33 3.37 13.53 8.36
C SER A 33 2.29 12.44 8.47
N LEU A 34 1.13 12.68 7.87
CA LEU A 34 0.20 11.61 7.55
C LEU A 34 0.74 10.87 6.33
N PHE A 35 0.77 9.55 6.43
CA PHE A 35 1.19 8.69 5.33
C PHE A 35 -0.03 8.01 4.75
N GLU A 36 0.09 7.59 3.50
CA GLU A 36 -0.88 6.71 2.87
C GLU A 36 -1.12 5.50 3.75
N THR A 37 -2.40 5.14 3.89
CA THR A 37 -2.80 4.20 4.91
C THR A 37 -2.71 2.80 4.38
N TYR A 38 -1.77 2.02 4.92
CA TYR A 38 -1.71 0.60 4.62
C TYR A 38 -2.79 -0.23 5.33
N HIS A 39 -3.16 0.17 6.56
CA HIS A 39 -4.27 -0.40 7.33
C HIS A 39 -5.22 0.73 7.68
N GLY A 40 -6.47 0.66 7.22
CA GLY A 40 -7.39 1.80 7.28
C GLY A 40 -7.53 2.42 8.67
N TYR A 41 -7.87 3.71 8.67
CA TYR A 41 -8.25 4.42 9.88
C TYR A 41 -9.66 4.03 10.29
N LEU A 42 -9.93 4.06 11.59
CA LEU A 42 -11.24 3.71 12.15
C LEU A 42 -11.99 4.98 12.55
N LEU A 43 -13.19 5.17 12.01
CA LEU A 43 -14.18 6.10 12.54
C LEU A 43 -15.14 5.34 13.46
N ARG A 44 -15.13 5.68 14.74
CA ARG A 44 -15.99 5.07 15.76
C ARG A 44 -17.04 6.07 16.22
N CYS A 45 -18.31 5.74 16.00
CA CYS A 45 -19.44 6.42 16.60
C CYS A 45 -19.89 5.64 17.84
N GLU A 46 -19.99 6.33 18.98
CA GLU A 46 -20.40 5.74 20.26
C GLU A 46 -21.54 6.57 20.87
N ILE A 47 -22.64 5.89 21.21
CA ILE A 47 -23.79 6.47 21.91
C ILE A 47 -23.75 5.96 23.34
N LYS A 48 -23.45 6.88 24.26
CA LYS A 48 -23.41 6.58 25.69
C LYS A 48 -24.81 6.45 26.28
N ARG A 49 -25.05 5.38 27.04
CA ARG A 49 -26.31 5.06 27.70
C ARG A 49 -26.14 5.11 29.23
N PRO A 50 -27.23 5.14 30.01
CA PRO A 50 -27.14 5.11 31.47
C PRO A 50 -26.36 3.88 31.98
N MET A 51 -25.70 4.02 33.13
CA MET A 51 -24.68 3.09 33.69
C MET A 51 -24.99 1.59 33.69
N LEU A 52 -26.27 1.18 33.62
CA LEU A 52 -26.69 -0.23 33.64
C LEU A 52 -27.02 -0.79 32.25
N VAL A 53 -26.84 0.01 31.19
CA VAL A 53 -27.15 -0.35 29.82
C VAL A 53 -25.89 -0.18 28.97
N LYS A 54 -25.51 -1.24 28.24
CA LYS A 54 -24.32 -1.25 27.38
C LYS A 54 -24.37 -0.12 26.34
N ASP A 55 -23.29 0.62 26.10
CA ASP A 55 -23.26 1.62 25.04
C ASP A 55 -23.47 1.03 23.64
N ILE A 56 -24.01 1.83 22.73
CA ILE A 56 -24.16 1.44 21.32
C ILE A 56 -22.96 1.97 20.57
N GLN A 57 -22.34 1.13 19.75
CA GLN A 57 -21.19 1.55 18.94
C GLN A 57 -21.32 1.06 17.50
N LYS A 58 -20.82 1.88 16.58
CA LYS A 58 -20.57 1.51 15.19
C LYS A 58 -19.16 1.96 14.82
N VAL A 59 -18.40 1.06 14.20
CA VAL A 59 -17.07 1.33 13.67
C VAL A 59 -17.12 1.16 12.16
N ILE A 60 -16.55 2.11 11.44
CA ILE A 60 -16.29 2.00 10.00
C ILE A 60 -14.80 2.24 9.73
N GLU A 61 -14.27 1.60 8.71
CA GLU A 61 -12.90 1.78 8.25
C GLU A 61 -12.88 2.73 7.04
N PHE A 62 -11.86 3.58 6.96
CA PHE A 62 -11.62 4.45 5.81
C PHE A 62 -10.11 4.54 5.52
N PHE A 63 -9.75 4.84 4.27
CA PHE A 63 -8.36 4.94 3.83
C PHE A 63 -8.00 6.39 3.51
N VAL A 64 -6.79 6.80 3.89
CA VAL A 64 -6.16 8.03 3.40
C VAL A 64 -5.17 7.61 2.32
N GLU A 65 -5.44 8.03 1.10
CA GLU A 65 -4.56 7.85 -0.04
C GLU A 65 -3.65 9.08 -0.21
N TYR A 66 -2.42 8.87 -0.66
CA TYR A 66 -1.62 9.99 -1.13
C TYR A 66 -2.24 10.50 -2.43
N VAL A 67 -2.53 11.79 -2.50
CA VAL A 67 -3.27 12.40 -3.61
C VAL A 67 -2.66 11.95 -4.94
N LYS A 68 -3.46 11.27 -5.77
CA LYS A 68 -3.19 11.09 -7.20
C LYS A 68 -2.95 12.48 -7.78
N PRO A 69 -1.78 12.79 -8.38
CA PRO A 69 -1.67 13.96 -9.23
C PRO A 69 -2.72 13.79 -10.32
N ILE A 70 -3.85 14.47 -10.17
CA ILE A 70 -4.85 14.49 -11.23
C ILE A 70 -4.18 15.26 -12.36
N ASP A 71 -4.03 14.60 -13.51
CA ASP A 71 -3.88 15.25 -14.79
C ASP A 71 -5.08 16.18 -14.99
N ILE A 72 -4.98 17.40 -14.48
CA ILE A 72 -5.72 18.52 -15.04
C ILE A 72 -4.94 18.84 -16.31
N SER A 73 -5.20 18.03 -17.35
CA SER A 73 -4.80 18.20 -18.75
C SER A 73 -3.61 19.12 -18.96
N LEU A 74 -2.43 18.54 -19.22
CA LEU A 74 -1.19 19.23 -19.59
C LEU A 74 -1.44 20.56 -20.33
N PRO A 75 -0.63 21.56 -19.98
CA PRO A 75 -0.97 22.81 -19.32
C PRO A 75 -1.14 23.86 -20.41
N ILE A 76 -0.91 25.16 -20.18
CA ILE A 76 -0.15 25.81 -21.26
C ILE A 76 1.15 26.46 -20.78
N SER A 77 1.26 27.04 -19.58
CA SER A 77 2.53 27.72 -19.23
C SER A 77 3.16 27.36 -17.90
N ASP A 78 2.41 27.09 -16.83
CA ASP A 78 2.99 27.15 -15.47
C ASP A 78 2.86 25.89 -14.61
N SER A 79 2.55 24.73 -15.21
CA SER A 79 2.68 23.44 -14.50
C SER A 79 4.13 23.03 -14.21
N MET A 80 5.10 23.88 -14.56
CA MET A 80 6.51 23.59 -14.38
C MET A 80 7.02 23.86 -12.95
N ASN A 81 6.20 24.39 -12.03
CA ASN A 81 6.66 24.80 -10.70
C ASN A 81 5.75 24.44 -9.50
N LEU A 82 4.86 23.45 -9.61
CA LEU A 82 4.14 22.95 -8.43
C LEU A 82 4.31 21.44 -8.26
N GLY A 83 5.44 21.07 -7.66
CA GLY A 83 5.64 19.73 -7.11
C GLY A 83 6.29 18.71 -8.04
N ILE A 84 7.02 19.13 -9.08
CA ILE A 84 7.98 18.25 -9.75
C ILE A 84 9.13 18.01 -8.77
N CYS A 85 8.93 17.09 -7.83
CA CYS A 85 10.00 16.23 -7.37
C CYS A 85 10.58 15.64 -8.65
N LYS A 86 11.68 16.22 -9.14
CA LYS A 86 12.49 15.64 -10.21
C LYS A 86 12.71 14.19 -9.82
N THR A 87 12.02 13.31 -10.50
CA THR A 87 11.98 11.88 -10.28
C THR A 87 13.33 11.31 -10.69
N SER A 88 14.28 11.39 -9.76
CA SER A 88 15.59 10.74 -9.85
C SER A 88 15.51 9.23 -9.54
N GLY A 89 14.30 8.68 -9.38
CA GLY A 89 14.05 7.33 -8.87
C GLY A 89 13.45 6.32 -9.86
N PHE A 90 13.11 6.71 -11.09
CA PHE A 90 12.68 5.78 -12.14
C PHE A 90 13.88 5.12 -12.80
N LYS A 91 14.59 4.28 -12.05
CA LYS A 91 15.67 3.49 -12.62
C LYS A 91 15.10 2.18 -13.12
N SER A 92 15.14 1.97 -14.44
CA SER A 92 14.87 0.65 -15.01
C SER A 92 15.89 -0.36 -14.45
N ILE A 93 15.40 -1.51 -14.01
CA ILE A 93 16.25 -2.62 -13.56
C ILE A 93 16.18 -3.73 -14.58
N HIS A 94 17.35 -4.12 -15.08
CA HIS A 94 17.51 -5.32 -15.87
C HIS A 94 17.94 -6.49 -14.99
N PHE A 95 17.42 -7.67 -15.30
CA PHE A 95 17.82 -8.91 -14.65
C PHE A 95 18.07 -10.00 -15.69
N VAL A 96 18.96 -10.93 -15.33
CA VAL A 96 19.27 -12.12 -16.13
C VAL A 96 19.17 -13.32 -15.22
N LEU A 97 18.36 -14.28 -15.61
CA LEU A 97 18.20 -15.57 -14.97
C LEU A 97 18.97 -16.62 -15.78
N THR A 98 19.89 -17.28 -15.10
CA THR A 98 20.66 -18.43 -15.60
C THR A 98 20.60 -19.55 -14.56
N PRO A 99 20.99 -20.80 -14.89
CA PRO A 99 21.04 -21.88 -13.90
C PRO A 99 21.86 -21.53 -12.65
N GLU A 100 22.93 -20.73 -12.81
CA GLU A 100 23.80 -20.29 -11.72
C GLU A 100 23.13 -19.28 -10.79
N SER A 101 22.20 -18.46 -11.29
CA SER A 101 21.51 -17.41 -10.52
C SER A 101 20.38 -17.94 -9.62
N ILE A 102 20.01 -19.22 -9.74
CA ILE A 102 18.96 -19.84 -8.93
C ILE A 102 19.49 -20.14 -7.51
N LYS A 103 18.78 -19.67 -6.49
CA LYS A 103 19.13 -19.88 -5.07
C LYS A 103 18.45 -21.10 -4.44
N ASN A 104 17.28 -21.52 -4.94
CA ASN A 104 16.42 -22.52 -4.31
C ASN A 104 16.58 -23.95 -4.85
N VAL A 105 17.75 -24.29 -5.41
CA VAL A 105 18.00 -25.63 -5.97
C VAL A 105 19.15 -26.30 -5.23
N ARG A 106 18.92 -27.53 -4.75
CA ARG A 106 19.90 -28.32 -4.01
C ARG A 106 21.07 -28.80 -4.88
N ASP A 107 20.78 -29.14 -6.14
CA ASP A 107 21.77 -29.67 -7.10
C ASP A 107 21.67 -28.89 -8.41
N LYS A 108 22.59 -27.94 -8.61
CA LYS A 108 22.62 -27.07 -9.80
C LYS A 108 22.94 -27.85 -11.08
N ASN A 109 23.57 -29.02 -10.99
CA ASN A 109 23.94 -29.82 -12.17
C ASN A 109 22.72 -30.48 -12.85
N LYS A 110 21.58 -30.55 -12.15
CA LYS A 110 20.31 -31.07 -12.70
C LYS A 110 19.44 -29.99 -13.32
N VAL A 111 19.86 -28.72 -13.26
CA VAL A 111 19.11 -27.61 -13.84
C VAL A 111 19.39 -27.55 -15.34
N PRO A 112 18.38 -27.63 -16.21
CA PRO A 112 18.58 -27.50 -17.65
C PRO A 112 19.13 -26.12 -18.00
N LYS A 113 19.83 -25.99 -19.14
CA LYS A 113 20.35 -24.70 -19.56
C LYS A 113 19.21 -23.80 -20.01
N PHE A 114 19.20 -22.59 -19.49
CA PHE A 114 18.32 -21.53 -19.95
C PHE A 114 18.98 -20.18 -19.76
N LYS A 115 18.47 -19.19 -20.47
CA LYS A 115 18.86 -17.80 -20.30
C LYS A 115 17.63 -16.95 -20.55
N ILE A 116 17.13 -16.34 -19.48
CA ILE A 116 15.98 -15.45 -19.53
C ILE A 116 16.46 -14.08 -19.08
N LYS A 117 16.20 -13.07 -19.89
CA LYS A 117 16.42 -11.67 -19.53
C LYS A 117 15.08 -11.05 -19.19
N GLY A 118 15.10 -10.01 -18.39
CA GLY A 118 13.94 -9.14 -18.26
C GLY A 118 14.34 -7.76 -17.81
N SER A 119 13.39 -6.85 -17.90
CA SER A 119 13.52 -5.51 -17.39
C SER A 119 12.23 -5.11 -16.67
N ILE A 120 12.41 -4.28 -15.65
CA ILE A 120 11.35 -3.60 -14.92
C ILE A 120 11.56 -2.12 -15.21
N ASP A 121 10.52 -1.43 -15.65
CA ASP A 121 10.65 -0.04 -16.10
C ASP A 121 10.93 0.92 -14.93
N ALA A 122 10.40 0.61 -13.75
CA ALA A 122 10.52 1.47 -12.58
C ALA A 122 10.69 0.68 -11.27
N THR A 123 11.67 1.10 -10.46
CA THR A 123 11.86 0.61 -9.07
C THR A 123 10.99 1.29 -8.04
N ILE A 124 10.40 2.42 -8.42
CA ILE A 124 9.51 3.23 -7.61
C ILE A 124 8.34 3.57 -8.52
N CYS A 125 7.15 3.12 -8.16
CA CYS A 125 5.94 3.32 -8.95
C CYS A 125 4.78 3.69 -8.03
N HIS A 126 3.76 4.32 -8.61
CA HIS A 126 2.53 4.61 -7.90
C HIS A 126 1.68 3.34 -7.78
N ILE A 127 0.97 3.18 -6.65
CA ILE A 127 0.11 1.99 -6.41
C ILE A 127 -1.07 1.90 -7.38
N TRP A 128 -1.48 3.04 -7.94
CA TRP A 128 -2.58 3.13 -8.91
C TRP A 128 -2.13 3.01 -10.37
N GLU A 129 -0.84 2.88 -10.64
CA GLU A 129 -0.29 2.69 -11.98
C GLU A 129 0.03 1.22 -12.23
N PRO A 130 -0.12 0.73 -13.47
CA PRO A 130 0.30 -0.62 -13.81
C PRO A 130 1.82 -0.75 -13.65
N PHE A 131 2.26 -1.85 -13.06
CA PHE A 131 3.66 -2.21 -13.03
C PHE A 131 4.07 -2.83 -14.37
N THR A 132 5.04 -2.23 -15.05
CA THR A 132 5.42 -2.60 -16.43
C THR A 132 6.87 -3.06 -16.54
N GLY A 133 7.12 -3.83 -17.59
CA GLY A 133 8.42 -4.40 -17.92
C GLY A 133 8.30 -5.43 -19.03
N GLU A 134 9.41 -6.11 -19.32
CA GLU A 134 9.51 -7.14 -20.35
C GLU A 134 10.27 -8.37 -19.86
N LEU A 135 9.97 -9.50 -20.47
CA LEU A 135 10.70 -10.76 -20.28
C LEU A 135 11.05 -11.34 -21.65
N ILE A 136 12.32 -11.69 -21.83
CA ILE A 136 12.88 -12.21 -23.07
C ILE A 136 13.53 -13.56 -22.78
N ILE A 137 13.11 -14.60 -23.50
CA ILE A 137 13.70 -15.94 -23.39
C ILE A 137 14.73 -16.07 -24.50
N GLU A 138 16.02 -15.95 -24.16
CA GLU A 138 17.10 -16.08 -25.14
C GLU A 138 17.46 -17.54 -25.40
N GLN A 139 17.39 -18.39 -24.36
CA GLN A 139 17.72 -19.80 -24.45
C GLN A 139 16.84 -20.62 -23.50
N CYS A 140 16.35 -21.76 -23.96
CA CYS A 140 15.70 -22.76 -23.12
C CYS A 140 15.91 -24.16 -23.72
N GLU A 141 16.52 -25.06 -22.96
CA GLU A 141 16.81 -26.44 -23.39
C GLU A 141 15.58 -27.36 -23.29
N GLN A 142 14.57 -26.99 -22.50
CA GLN A 142 13.37 -27.80 -22.27
C GLN A 142 12.10 -27.04 -22.63
N VAL A 143 11.00 -27.78 -22.83
CA VAL A 143 9.67 -27.18 -23.05
C VAL A 143 9.20 -26.47 -21.79
N ILE A 144 8.85 -25.19 -21.94
CA ILE A 144 8.31 -24.37 -20.85
C ILE A 144 6.81 -24.69 -20.68
N LYS A 145 6.42 -25.08 -19.47
CA LYS A 145 5.00 -25.33 -19.13
C LYS A 145 4.27 -24.05 -18.72
N SER A 146 4.92 -23.22 -17.91
CA SER A 146 4.40 -21.93 -17.45
C SER A 146 5.56 -21.00 -17.09
N ILE A 147 5.28 -19.69 -17.10
CA ILE A 147 6.14 -18.64 -16.54
C ILE A 147 5.25 -17.81 -15.62
N GLU A 148 5.66 -17.69 -14.36
CA GLU A 148 4.89 -16.99 -13.34
C GLU A 148 5.75 -15.86 -12.76
N LEU A 149 5.21 -14.65 -12.76
CA LEU A 149 5.79 -13.50 -12.08
C LEU A 149 5.08 -13.31 -10.74
N GLN A 150 5.86 -13.13 -9.67
CA GLN A 150 5.33 -12.93 -8.33
C GLN A 150 5.78 -11.58 -7.78
N PHE A 151 4.81 -10.77 -7.38
CA PHE A 151 5.03 -9.55 -6.61
C PHE A 151 4.90 -9.87 -5.14
N VAL A 152 6.04 -9.93 -4.46
CA VAL A 152 6.08 -10.24 -3.04
C VAL A 152 6.23 -8.95 -2.25
N ARG A 153 5.21 -8.66 -1.46
CA ARG A 153 5.28 -7.62 -0.45
C ARG A 153 6.11 -8.12 0.73
N ILE A 154 7.11 -7.35 1.15
CA ILE A 154 7.93 -7.63 2.34
C ILE A 154 7.65 -6.54 3.37
N GLU A 155 7.23 -6.94 4.57
CA GLU A 155 7.02 -6.05 5.71
C GLU A 155 8.00 -6.37 6.82
N THR A 156 8.70 -5.35 7.28
CA THR A 156 9.54 -5.46 8.48
C THR A 156 8.83 -4.78 9.63
N CYS A 157 8.20 -5.56 10.51
CA CYS A 157 7.62 -5.02 11.75
C CYS A 157 8.72 -4.92 12.81
N GLY A 158 8.99 -3.70 13.29
CA GLY A 158 9.78 -3.49 14.49
C GLY A 158 8.92 -3.77 15.73
N CYS A 159 9.14 -4.89 16.41
CA CYS A 159 8.62 -5.08 17.76
C CYS A 159 9.55 -4.42 18.77
N ALA A 160 8.99 -3.87 19.85
CA ALA A 160 9.73 -3.18 20.92
C ALA A 160 10.66 -4.09 21.76
N GLU A 161 10.97 -5.30 21.29
CA GLU A 161 11.89 -6.25 21.91
C GLU A 161 12.85 -6.80 20.82
N ASN A 162 13.82 -5.98 20.43
CA ASN A 162 15.10 -6.33 19.77
C ASN A 162 15.17 -7.43 18.68
N TYR A 163 14.07 -7.76 18.00
CA TYR A 163 14.10 -8.65 16.83
C TYR A 163 13.15 -8.14 15.77
N ALA A 164 13.70 -7.69 14.64
CA ALA A 164 12.96 -7.59 13.40
C ALA A 164 12.63 -9.01 12.95
N CYS A 165 11.37 -9.44 13.06
CA CYS A 165 10.93 -10.67 12.41
C CYS A 165 10.72 -10.36 10.93
N GLU A 166 11.60 -10.89 10.07
CA GLU A 166 11.43 -10.91 8.62
C GLU A 166 10.27 -11.87 8.28
N GLY A 167 9.05 -11.35 8.36
CA GLY A 167 7.83 -12.10 8.04
C GLY A 167 7.54 -12.01 6.55
N LEU A 168 8.04 -12.95 5.75
CA LEU A 168 7.56 -13.21 4.39
C LEU A 168 6.11 -13.72 4.45
N ARG A 169 5.15 -12.81 4.66
CA ARG A 169 3.73 -13.09 4.45
C ARG A 169 3.45 -12.95 2.97
N LYS A 170 3.39 -14.08 2.27
CA LYS A 170 2.81 -14.15 0.92
C LYS A 170 1.34 -13.77 1.02
N PHE A 171 1.01 -12.52 0.71
CA PHE A 171 -0.37 -12.13 0.43
C PHE A 171 -0.67 -12.58 -1.00
N ALA A 172 -1.29 -13.75 -1.13
CA ALA A 172 -2.14 -14.03 -2.28
C ALA A 172 -3.48 -13.33 -2.01
N GLN A 173 -3.93 -12.50 -2.94
CA GLN A 173 -5.32 -12.01 -2.97
C GLN A 173 -6.28 -13.20 -3.15
#